data_AF-A0A7K2N4C3-F1
#
_entry.id   AF-A0A7K2N4C3-F1
#
_cell.length_a   1.000
_cell.length_b   1.000
_cell.length_c   1.000
_cell.angle_alpha   90.00
_cell.angle_beta   90.00
_cell.angle_gamma   90.00
#
_symmetry.space_group_name_H-M   'P 1'
#
loop_
_entity.id
_entity.type
_entity.pdbx_description
1 polymer ?
#
loop_
_entity_poly.entity_id
_entity_poly.type
_entity_poly.pdbx_seq_one_letter_code
_entity_poly.pdbx_strand_id
1 'polypeptide(L)' 'MLDADIVVVGAGAAGLSLVHRLSADARHGAAPSVVLVDPPPGPLRPPR' A
#
# COMPACT_ATOMS: atom_id res chain seq x y z
N MET A 1 0.00 -7.69 16.03
CA MET A 1 0.88 -7.55 14.86
C MET A 1 0.14 -8.18 13.70
N LEU A 2 0.01 -7.48 12.57
CA LEU A 2 -0.66 -8.02 11.40
C LEU A 2 0.42 -8.60 10.49
N ASP A 3 0.28 -9.85 10.08
CA ASP A 3 1.20 -10.48 9.12
C ASP A 3 0.69 -10.26 7.69
N ALA A 4 1.61 -9.93 6.78
CA ALA A 4 1.31 -9.76 5.36
C ALA A 4 2.49 -10.22 4.52
N ASP A 5 2.21 -10.80 3.35
CA ASP A 5 3.23 -11.21 2.38
C ASP A 5 3.91 -10.00 1.74
N ILE A 6 3.15 -8.90 1.55
CA ILE A 6 3.62 -7.67 0.94
C ILE A 6 3.10 -6.46 1.72
N VAL A 7 4.03 -5.56 2.09
CA VAL A 7 3.70 -4.27 2.70
C VAL A 7 4.12 -3.14 1.74
N VAL A 8 3.16 -2.30 1.37
CA VAL A 8 3.37 -1.09 0.57
C VAL A 8 3.33 0.12 1.48
N VAL A 9 4.39 0.93 1.49
CA VAL A 9 4.49 2.13 2.32
C VAL A 9 4.27 3.39 1.46
N GLY A 10 3.28 4.19 1.86
CA GLY A 10 2.84 5.42 1.22
C GLY A 10 1.62 5.22 0.32
N ALA A 11 0.48 5.81 0.68
CA ALA A 11 -0.77 5.74 -0.07
C ALA A 11 -0.93 6.87 -1.12
N GLY A 12 0.20 7.34 -1.66
CA GLY A 12 0.20 8.20 -2.84
C GLY A 12 -0.23 7.45 -4.11
N ALA A 13 -0.23 8.14 -5.24
CA ALA A 13 -0.63 7.56 -6.53
C ALA A 13 0.15 6.28 -6.89
N ALA A 14 1.46 6.24 -6.61
CA ALA A 14 2.29 5.08 -6.87
C ALA A 14 1.89 3.86 -6.02
N GLY A 15 1.70 4.06 -4.72
CA GLY A 15 1.31 2.99 -3.80
C GLY A 15 -0.06 2.42 -4.12
N LEU A 16 -1.06 3.29 -4.34
CA LEU A 16 -2.40 2.88 -4.75
C LEU A 16 -2.41 2.15 -6.10
N SER A 17 -1.63 2.63 -7.07
CA SER A 17 -1.51 1.97 -8.38
C SER A 17 -0.84 0.60 -8.30
N LEU A 18 0.12 0.43 -7.39
CA LEU A 18 0.74 -0.87 -7.14
C LEU A 18 -0.26 -1.85 -6.52
N VAL A 19 -0.93 -1.44 -5.44
CA VAL A 19 -1.93 -2.28 -4.75
C VAL A 19 -3.05 -2.66 -5.72
N HIS A 20 -3.52 -1.73 -6.56
CA HIS A 20 -4.54 -2.02 -7.56
C HIS A 20 -4.11 -3.12 -8.53
N ARG A 21 -2.86 -3.10 -9.02
CA ARG A 21 -2.34 -4.12 -9.93
C ARG A 21 -2.13 -5.46 -9.24
N LEU A 22 -1.58 -5.47 -8.03
CA LEU A 22 -1.40 -6.69 -7.24
C LEU A 22 -2.76 -7.38 -6.95
N SER A 23 -3.78 -6.60 -6.58
CA SER A 23 -5.14 -7.10 -6.37
C SER A 23 -5.83 -7.55 -7.67
N ALA A 24 -5.47 -6.97 -8.82
CA ALA A 24 -5.97 -7.42 -10.11
C ALA A 24 -5.30 -8.72 -10.56
N ASP A 25 -4.02 -8.94 -10.28
CA ASP A 25 -3.31 -10.17 -10.67
C ASP A 25 -3.67 -11.36 -9.76
N ALA A 26 -4.03 -11.07 -8.51
CA ALA A 26 -4.53 -12.00 -7.50
C ALA A 26 -5.74 -12.87 -7.95
N ARG A 27 -6.49 -12.47 -8.98
CA ARG A 27 -7.66 -13.23 -9.49
C ARG A 27 -7.31 -14.56 -10.18
N HIS A 28 -6.04 -14.89 -10.36
CA HIS A 28 -5.58 -16.09 -11.07
C HIS A 28 -4.89 -17.15 -10.18
N GLY A 29 -5.03 -17.12 -8.85
CA GLY A 29 -4.45 -18.11 -7.95
C GLY A 29 -4.58 -17.77 -6.46
N ALA A 30 -3.72 -18.36 -5.61
CA ALA A 30 -3.58 -17.93 -4.22
C ALA A 30 -2.92 -16.54 -4.20
N ALA A 31 -3.72 -15.52 -3.93
CA ALA A 31 -3.26 -14.14 -3.87
C ALA A 31 -2.40 -13.88 -2.62
N PRO A 32 -1.25 -13.20 -2.74
CA PRO A 32 -0.52 -12.73 -1.57
C PRO A 32 -1.36 -11.71 -0.80
N SER A 33 -1.27 -11.74 0.52
CA SER A 33 -1.83 -10.71 1.39
C SER A 33 -1.04 -9.40 1.22
N VAL A 34 -1.75 -8.32 0.89
CA VAL A 34 -1.15 -7.00 0.64
C VAL A 34 -1.72 -5.98 1.62
N VAL A 35 -0.84 -5.26 2.31
CA VAL A 35 -1.21 -4.17 3.21
C VAL A 35 -0.62 -2.85 2.70
N LEU A 36 -1.45 -1.81 2.63
CA LEU A 36 -1.03 -0.44 2.35
C LEU A 36 -0.96 0.33 3.67
N VAL A 37 0.19 0.92 3.94
CA VAL A 37 0.43 1.74 5.14
C VAL A 37 0.67 3.18 4.71
N ASP A 38 -0.17 4.08 5.21
CA ASP A 38 0.02 5.52 5.05
C ASP A 38 0.50 6.12 6.37
N PRO A 39 1.41 7.12 6.37
CA PRO A 39 1.73 7.86 7.57
C PRO A 39 0.48 8.52 8.16
N PRO A 40 0.46 8.77 9.49
CA PRO A 40 -0.57 9.59 10.08
C PRO A 40 -0.57 11.00 9.45
N PRO A 41 -1.71 11.70 9.45
CA PRO A 41 -1.78 13.08 8.97
C PRO A 41 -0.72 13.96 9.64
N GLY A 42 0.03 14.70 8.83
CA GLY A 42 1.08 15.61 9.27
C GLY A 42 0.99 16.97 8.57
N PRO A 43 1.90 17.91 8.89
CA PRO A 43 1.96 19.19 8.21
C PRO A 43 2.09 19.01 6.69
N LEU A 44 1.22 19.68 5.92
CA LEU A 44 1.25 19.63 4.46
C LEU A 44 2.52 20.25 3.85
N ARG A 45 3.27 21.01 4.65
CA ARG A 45 4.49 21.68 4.24
C ARG A 45 5.59 21.39 5.24
N PRO A 46 6.83 21.23 4.78
CA PRO A 46 7.99 21.19 5.66
C PRO A 46 8.05 22.44 6.54
N PRO A 47 8.62 22.34 7.75
CA PRO A 47 8.99 23.53 8.51
C PRO A 47 9.93 24.41 7.66
N ARG A 48 9.74 25.72 7.75
CA ARG A 48 10.61 26.70 7.07
C ARG A 48 11.94 26.85 7.77
#